data_AF-A0A2R5EUG4-F1
#
_entry.id   AF-A0A2R5EUG4-F1
#
_cell.length_a   1.000
_cell.length_b   1.000
_cell.length_c   1.000
_cell.angle_alpha   90.00
_cell.angle_beta   90.00
_cell.angle_gamma   90.00
#
_symmetry.space_group_name_H-M   'P 1'
#
loop_
_entity.id
_entity.type
_entity.pdbx_description
1 polymer ?
#
loop_
_entity_poly.entity_id
_entity_poly.type
_entity_poly.pdbx_seq_one_letter_code
_entity_poly.pdbx_strand_id
1 'polypeptide(L)' 'MNRVDKIRFMLLYGKAPEAECYGYMELNRDGNMIALYDRYGEEIDMNGGHEIVRVRTIGKFDDEDRDNFYSLLESDDAG' A
#
# COMPACT_ATOMS: atom_id res chain seq x y z
N MET A 1 -7.00 -14.40 7.67
CA MET A 1 -5.66 -13.85 7.36
C MET A 1 -5.79 -12.38 7.03
N ASN A 2 -4.86 -11.55 7.46
CA ASN A 2 -4.68 -10.23 6.86
C ASN A 2 -4.00 -10.44 5.51
N ARG A 3 -4.25 -9.56 4.53
CA ARG A 3 -3.67 -9.64 3.19
C ARG A 3 -3.02 -8.31 2.85
N VAL A 4 -1.86 -8.32 2.21
CA VAL A 4 -1.21 -7.10 1.73
C VAL A 4 -1.28 -7.09 0.21
N ASP A 5 -1.94 -6.07 -0.35
CA ASP A 5 -2.01 -5.87 -1.80
C ASP A 5 -1.05 -4.77 -2.22
N LYS A 6 -0.16 -5.03 -3.18
CA LYS A 6 0.52 -3.95 -3.91
C LYS A 6 -0.50 -3.29 -4.82
N ILE A 7 -0.75 -2.01 -4.62
CA ILE A 7 -1.77 -1.27 -5.36
C ILE A 7 -1.16 -0.04 -6.01
N ARG A 8 -1.77 0.34 -7.15
CA ARG A 8 -1.65 1.68 -7.70
C ARG A 8 -2.83 2.50 -7.19
N PHE A 9 -2.56 3.69 -6.66
CA PHE A 9 -3.60 4.53 -6.05
C PHE A 9 -3.32 6.01 -6.25
N MET A 10 -4.33 6.82 -5.98
CA MET A 10 -4.24 8.27 -5.91
C MET A 10 -4.70 8.73 -4.53
N LEU A 11 -3.94 9.63 -3.91
CA LEU A 11 -4.34 10.35 -2.70
C LEU A 11 -5.03 11.65 -3.09
N LEU A 12 -6.17 11.91 -2.48
CA LEU A 12 -7.00 13.07 -2.73
C LEU A 12 -7.19 13.83 -1.41
N TYR A 13 -6.16 14.57 -0.96
CA TYR A 13 -6.28 15.71 -0.03
C TYR A 13 -4.90 16.34 0.28
N GLY A 14 -4.80 17.67 0.30
CA GLY A 14 -3.70 18.42 0.91
C GLY A 14 -2.38 18.59 0.13
N LYS A 15 -2.09 17.76 -0.89
CA LYS A 15 -0.99 17.96 -1.86
C LYS A 15 -1.43 17.53 -3.27
N ALA A 16 -0.81 18.10 -4.30
CA ALA A 16 -0.99 17.61 -5.67
C ALA A 16 -0.62 16.11 -5.72
N PRO A 17 -1.36 15.25 -6.43
CA PRO A 17 -1.00 13.85 -6.56
C PRO A 17 0.41 13.78 -7.14
N GLU A 18 1.35 13.27 -6.35
CA GLU A 18 2.73 13.04 -6.79
C GLU A 18 2.72 11.87 -7.78
N ALA A 19 2.31 12.14 -9.02
CA ALA A 19 2.17 11.17 -10.10
C ALA A 19 1.31 9.95 -9.72
N GLU A 20 1.25 8.95 -10.60
CA GLU A 20 0.58 7.69 -10.29
C GLU A 20 1.38 6.92 -9.20
N CYS A 21 0.98 7.04 -7.94
CA CYS A 21 1.63 6.37 -6.82
C CYS A 21 1.38 4.86 -6.82
N TYR A 22 2.36 4.08 -6.39
CA TYR A 22 2.19 2.70 -5.98
C TYR A 22 2.64 2.53 -4.54
N GLY A 23 2.08 1.53 -3.86
CA GLY A 23 2.38 1.21 -2.48
C GLY A 23 1.62 -0.03 -2.06
N TYR A 24 1.41 -0.20 -0.76
CA TYR A 24 0.90 -1.43 -0.18
C TYR A 24 -0.31 -1.15 0.69
N MET A 25 -1.37 -1.92 0.51
CA MET A 25 -2.61 -1.79 1.25
C MET A 25 -2.82 -3.05 2.08
N GLU A 26 -2.82 -2.90 3.40
CA GLU A 26 -3.15 -4.00 4.31
C GLU A 26 -4.66 -4.06 4.53
N LEU A 27 -5.21 -5.25 4.29
CA LEU A 27 -6.61 -5.58 4.48
C LEU A 27 -6.76 -6.57 5.63
N ASN A 28 -7.76 -6.36 6.47
CA ASN A 28 -8.18 -7.36 7.45
C ASN A 28 -8.96 -8.51 6.78
N ARG A 29 -9.39 -9.47 7.60
CA ARG A 29 -10.12 -10.68 7.14
C ARG A 29 -11.43 -10.37 6.41
N ASP A 30 -12.06 -9.25 6.74
CA ASP A 30 -13.32 -8.81 6.15
C ASP A 30 -13.09 -8.01 4.85
N GLY A 31 -11.84 -7.80 4.45
CA GLY A 31 -11.48 -7.00 3.28
C GLY A 31 -11.49 -5.50 3.53
N ASN A 32 -11.58 -5.06 4.78
CA ASN A 32 -11.47 -3.66 5.14
C ASN A 32 -10.01 -3.25 5.23
N MET A 33 -9.68 -2.08 4.69
CA MET A 33 -8.34 -1.50 4.82
C MET A 33 -8.09 -1.12 6.28
N ILE A 34 -6.94 -1.54 6.79
CA ILE A 34 -6.48 -1.20 8.15
C ILE A 34 -5.23 -0.34 8.15
N ALA A 35 -4.41 -0.42 7.10
CA ALA A 35 -3.25 0.42 6.90
C ALA A 35 -2.96 0.61 5.41
N LEU A 36 -2.31 1.73 5.09
CA LEU A 36 -1.83 2.06 3.76
C LEU A 36 -0.37 2.49 3.88
N TYR A 37 0.48 1.94 3.04
CA TYR A 37 1.91 2.23 3.00
C TYR A 37 2.29 2.76 1.63
N ASP A 38 3.24 3.68 1.60
CA ASP A 38 3.84 4.15 0.36
C ASP A 38 4.79 3.10 -0.25
N ARG A 39 5.51 3.45 -1.32
CA ARG A 39 6.49 2.57 -1.97
C ARG A 39 7.69 2.21 -1.08
N TYR A 40 7.98 3.02 -0.06
CA TYR A 40 9.10 2.85 0.87
C TYR A 40 8.67 2.08 2.13
N GLY A 41 7.40 1.71 2.23
CA GLY A 41 6.86 1.02 3.40
C GLY A 41 6.53 1.97 4.55
N GLU A 42 6.52 3.28 4.33
CA GLU A 42 6.09 4.27 5.32
C GLU A 42 4.57 4.32 5.37
N GLU A 43 4.01 4.24 6.57
CA GLU A 43 2.56 4.30 6.76
C GLU A 43 2.04 5.70 6.43
N ILE A 44 1.06 5.76 5.54
CA ILE A 44 0.35 6.98 5.18
C ILE A 44 -0.76 7.20 6.21
N ASP A 45 -0.66 8.28 6.97
CA ASP A 45 -1.70 8.64 7.94
C ASP A 45 -3.02 8.95 7.22
N MET A 46 -4.03 8.11 7.44
CA MET A 46 -5.36 8.26 6.87
C MET A 46 -6.32 9.07 7.76
N ASN A 47 -5.93 9.41 8.99
CA ASN A 47 -6.82 10.09 9.96
C ASN A 47 -7.03 11.59 9.65
N GLY A 48 -6.24 12.18 8.76
CA GLY A 48 -6.28 13.59 8.37
C GLY A 48 -7.35 13.97 7.33
N GLY A 49 -8.28 13.08 7.00
CA GLY A 49 -9.27 13.29 5.91
C GLY A 49 -8.71 12.99 4.52
N HIS A 50 -7.65 12.20 4.44
CA HIS A 50 -7.13 11.73 3.16
C HIS A 50 -8.11 10.75 2.52
N GLU A 51 -8.55 11.05 1.30
CA GLU A 51 -9.28 10.09 0.48
C GLU A 51 -8.30 9.31 -0.40
N ILE A 52 -8.53 8.01 -0.54
CA ILE A 52 -7.76 7.14 -1.44
C ILE A 52 -8.66 6.61 -2.55
N VAL A 53 -8.19 6.73 -3.79
CA VAL A 53 -8.75 6.03 -4.93
C VAL A 53 -7.80 4.93 -5.36
N ARG A 54 -8.19 3.67 -5.13
CA ARG A 54 -7.47 2.51 -5.67
C ARG A 54 -7.72 2.43 -7.17
N VAL A 55 -6.65 2.57 -7.96
CA VAL A 55 -6.70 2.48 -9.43
C VAL A 55 -6.71 1.01 -9.85
N ARG A 56 -5.75 0.21 -9.38
CA ARG A 56 -5.70 -1.24 -9.61
C ARG A 56 -4.79 -1.94 -8.60
N THR A 57 -4.98 -3.25 -8.42
CA THR A 57 -3.98 -4.10 -7.77
C THR A 57 -2.96 -4.56 -8.79
N ILE A 58 -1.69 -4.47 -8.41
CA ILE A 58 -0.54 -4.89 -9.22
C ILE A 58 0.15 -6.14 -8.65
N GLY A 59 -0.06 -6.45 -7.37
CA GLY A 59 0.42 -7.68 -6.74
C GLY A 59 -0.39 -7.99 -5.48
N LYS A 60 -0.43 -9.27 -5.08
CA LYS A 60 -1.04 -9.72 -3.83
C LYS A 60 -0.01 -10.54 -3.09
N PHE A 61 0.10 -10.31 -1.80
CA PHE A 61 0.98 -11.04 -0.90
C PHE A 61 0.11 -11.64 0.21
N ASP A 62 0.23 -12.95 0.41
CA ASP A 62 -0.37 -13.64 1.55
C ASP A 62 0.65 -13.80 2.68
N ASP A 63 0.28 -14.49 3.77
CA ASP A 63 1.13 -14.62 4.95
C ASP A 63 2.46 -15.36 4.66
N GLU A 64 2.56 -16.21 3.62
CA GLU A 64 3.83 -16.83 3.19
C GLU A 64 4.77 -15.79 2.53
N ASP A 65 4.19 -14.83 1.81
CA ASP A 65 4.93 -13.73 1.20
C ASP A 65 5.21 -12.58 2.18
N ARG A 66 4.41 -12.43 3.25
CA ARG A 66 4.54 -11.35 4.23
C ARG A 66 5.84 -11.44 5.03
N ASP A 67 6.31 -12.65 5.36
CA ASP A 67 7.60 -12.84 6.04
C ASP A 67 8.77 -12.33 5.17
N ASN A 68 8.56 -12.23 3.85
CA ASN A 68 9.48 -11.63 2.90
C ASN A 68 9.15 -10.17 2.55
N PHE A 69 8.07 -9.58 3.08
CA PHE A 69 7.63 -8.22 2.73
C PHE A 69 8.69 -7.15 3.01
N TYR A 70 9.36 -7.26 4.17
CA TYR A 70 10.48 -6.38 4.50
C TYR A 70 11.69 -6.61 3.59
N SER A 71 11.92 -7.84 3.14
CA SER A 71 12.97 -8.17 2.15
C SER A 71 12.60 -7.74 0.72
N LEU A 72 11.31 -7.67 0.38
CA LEU A 72 10.81 -7.17 -0.90
C LEU A 72 10.94 -5.66 -1.00
N LEU A 73 10.78 -4.94 0.11
CA LEU A 73 11.09 -3.50 0.22
C LEU A 73 12.58 -3.24 -0.08
N GLU A 74 13.50 -4.06 0.45
CA GLU A 74 14.93 -3.96 0.14
C GLU A 74 15.27 -4.34 -1.31
N SER A 75 14.49 -5.21 -1.94
CA SER A 75 14.69 -5.62 -3.35
C SER A 75 14.15 -4.63 -4.37
N ASP A 76 13.08 -3.89 -4.06
CA ASP A 76 12.49 -2.90 -4.98
C ASP A 76 13.33 -1.61 -5.10
N ASP A 77 14.31 -1.39 -4.20
CA ASP A 77 15.31 -0.32 -4.28
C ASP A 77 16.58 -0.71 -5.08
N ALA A 78 16.63 -1.93 -5.63
CA ALA A 78 17.77 -2.45 -6.40
C ALA A 78 17.59 -2.38 -7.94
N GLY A 79 16.70 -1.53 -8.46
CA GLY A 79 16.40 -1.41 -9.89
C GLY A 79 16.38 0.02 -10.42
#